data_AF-A0A959LBR9-F1
#
_entry.id   AF-A0A959LBR9-F1
#
_cell.length_a   1.000
_cell.length_b   1.000
_cell.length_c   1.000
_cell.angle_alpha   90.00
_cell.angle_beta   90.00
_cell.angle_gamma   90.00
#
_symmetry.space_group_name_H-M   'P 1'
#
loop_
_entity.id
_entity.type
_entity.pdbx_description
1 polymer ?
#
loop_
_entity_poly.entity_id
_entity_poly.type
_entity_poly.pdbx_seq_one_letter_code
_entity_poly.pdbx_strand_id
1 'polypeptide(L)'
;MQATRVIFKGKFDFGSPETVGRIARMLEPRILNLYKSDFPWKLEDILPEGSEQLVIKSESLHLSDRTWKHAIDGLEFLAQFALCGEVMAFKLGGSAKAATVVKPNSEKAAVVLYSHAMESSCMTSRGDLLDQTLDKYPAHADALVARANIAIAEDRFADADEDLTRALERDPEHSAAWLAWAHCAYRTSQWDEAMERVERVTKNSMPLEEIHWEARYFKAEMLQARGDYADAAKELQAVLTRMETRPKLLASDRKDIQDALSFCTEHLGEEGSSEVAGPARTGRLAKATV
;
A
#
# COMPACT_ATOMS: atom_id res chain seq x y z
N MET A 1 7.07 -1.94 -33.28
CA MET A 1 6.12 -1.89 -32.15
C MET A 1 6.42 -0.63 -31.36
N GLN A 2 5.41 0.21 -31.09
CA GLN A 2 5.61 1.45 -30.34
C GLN A 2 5.82 1.12 -28.85
N ALA A 3 6.88 1.65 -28.24
CA ALA A 3 7.12 1.46 -26.82
C ALA A 3 6.00 2.13 -26.01
N THR A 4 5.46 1.41 -25.02
CA THR A 4 4.41 1.90 -24.14
C THR A 4 5.01 2.40 -22.85
N ARG A 5 4.50 3.52 -22.35
CA ARG A 5 4.86 4.04 -21.02
C ARG A 5 4.34 3.10 -19.94
N VAL A 6 5.22 2.64 -19.06
CA VAL A 6 4.91 1.75 -17.93
C VAL A 6 5.52 2.30 -16.65
N ILE A 7 4.98 1.88 -15.51
CA ILE A 7 5.49 2.19 -14.17
C ILE A 7 5.52 0.91 -13.36
N PHE A 8 6.62 0.66 -12.67
CA PHE A 8 6.71 -0.41 -11.67
C PHE A 8 7.06 0.20 -10.32
N LYS A 9 6.58 -0.43 -9.24
CA LYS A 9 6.94 -0.06 -7.88
C LYS A 9 6.62 -1.22 -6.95
N GLY A 10 7.51 -1.51 -6.01
CA GLY A 10 7.21 -2.42 -4.92
C GLY A 10 8.42 -3.16 -4.41
N LYS A 11 8.17 -4.12 -3.52
CA LYS A 11 9.20 -4.86 -2.82
C LYS A 11 8.81 -6.32 -2.71
N PHE A 12 9.79 -7.21 -2.75
CA PHE A 12 9.64 -8.56 -2.25
C PHE A 12 10.61 -8.78 -1.12
N ASP A 13 10.14 -9.45 -0.07
CA ASP A 13 10.99 -9.87 1.02
C ASP A 13 11.23 -11.37 0.94
N PHE A 14 12.49 -11.78 0.87
CA PHE A 14 12.91 -13.17 0.77
C PHE A 14 13.30 -13.78 2.13
N GLY A 15 13.36 -12.96 3.19
CA GLY A 15 13.65 -13.33 4.57
C GLY A 15 15.12 -13.65 4.88
N SER A 16 15.99 -13.80 3.88
CA SER A 16 17.41 -14.05 4.13
C SER A 16 18.32 -13.71 2.93
N PRO A 17 19.56 -13.24 3.17
CA PRO A 17 20.51 -12.96 2.10
C PRO A 17 20.94 -14.20 1.33
N GLU A 18 20.95 -15.38 1.96
CA GLU A 18 21.28 -16.65 1.31
C GLU A 18 20.23 -17.03 0.26
N THR A 19 18.97 -16.70 0.52
CA THR A 19 17.89 -16.91 -0.46
C THR A 19 18.10 -16.00 -1.65
N VAL A 20 18.42 -14.73 -1.42
CA VAL A 20 18.78 -13.78 -2.48
C VAL A 20 19.99 -14.26 -3.29
N GLY A 21 21.06 -14.71 -2.64
CA GLY A 21 22.24 -15.25 -3.33
C GLY A 21 21.97 -16.54 -4.13
N ARG A 22 20.98 -17.35 -3.71
CA ARG A 22 20.50 -18.48 -4.52
C ARG A 22 19.69 -18.01 -5.73
N ILE A 23 18.78 -17.06 -5.53
CA ILE A 23 17.99 -16.45 -6.61
C ILE A 23 18.91 -15.85 -7.66
N ALA A 24 19.89 -15.03 -7.27
CA ALA A 24 20.84 -14.40 -8.20
C ALA A 24 21.54 -15.43 -9.09
N ARG A 25 22.10 -16.49 -8.50
CA ARG A 25 22.78 -17.58 -9.25
C ARG A 25 21.84 -18.36 -10.17
N MET A 26 20.57 -18.52 -9.80
CA MET A 26 19.57 -19.22 -10.63
C MET A 26 19.00 -18.34 -11.74
N LEU A 27 18.76 -17.07 -11.44
CA LEU A 27 18.04 -16.13 -12.27
C LEU A 27 18.94 -15.49 -13.33
N GLU A 28 20.20 -15.21 -13.01
CA GLU A 28 21.11 -14.56 -13.93
C GLU A 28 21.29 -15.36 -15.25
N PRO A 29 21.57 -16.68 -15.24
CA PRO A 29 21.61 -17.46 -16.47
C PRO A 29 20.26 -17.55 -17.18
N ARG A 30 19.15 -17.54 -16.43
CA ARG A 30 17.78 -17.56 -17.00
C ARG A 30 17.45 -16.25 -17.70
N ILE A 31 17.75 -15.10 -17.10
CA ILE A 31 17.56 -13.79 -17.73
C ILE A 31 18.41 -13.69 -18.99
N LEU A 32 19.68 -14.10 -18.91
CA LEU A 32 20.59 -14.09 -20.06
C LEU A 32 20.10 -15.02 -21.20
N ASN A 33 19.59 -16.22 -20.88
CA ASN A 33 19.18 -17.20 -21.89
C ASN A 33 17.75 -17.02 -22.43
N LEU A 34 16.76 -16.81 -21.55
CA LEU A 34 15.34 -16.70 -21.91
C LEU A 34 15.02 -15.31 -22.45
N TYR A 35 15.55 -14.27 -21.79
CA TYR A 35 15.21 -12.89 -22.11
C TYR A 35 16.27 -12.21 -22.99
N LYS A 36 17.49 -12.75 -23.13
CA LYS A 36 18.53 -12.24 -24.07
C LYS A 36 18.68 -10.71 -24.05
N SER A 37 18.79 -10.14 -22.84
CA SER A 37 18.83 -8.69 -22.58
C SER A 37 17.50 -7.93 -22.71
N ASP A 38 16.37 -8.64 -22.78
CA ASP A 38 15.01 -8.10 -22.86
C ASP A 38 14.29 -8.11 -21.49
N PHE A 39 15.03 -7.77 -20.44
CA PHE A 39 14.55 -7.55 -19.07
C PHE A 39 14.94 -6.12 -18.65
N PRO A 40 14.03 -5.33 -18.04
CA PRO A 40 14.22 -3.88 -17.94
C PRO A 40 15.22 -3.44 -16.87
N TRP A 41 15.62 -4.33 -15.96
CA TRP A 41 16.55 -4.01 -14.86
C TRP A 41 17.81 -4.85 -14.95
N LYS A 42 18.91 -4.33 -14.43
CA LYS A 42 19.99 -5.20 -13.97
C LYS A 42 19.59 -5.79 -12.64
N LEU A 43 19.92 -7.07 -12.41
CA LEU A 43 19.52 -7.74 -11.19
C LEU A 43 20.18 -7.11 -9.95
N GLU A 44 21.44 -6.67 -10.06
CA GLU A 44 22.17 -5.98 -8.99
C GLU A 44 21.50 -4.68 -8.51
N ASP A 45 20.79 -3.97 -9.39
CA ASP A 45 20.14 -2.70 -9.07
C ASP A 45 18.87 -2.89 -8.23
N ILE A 46 18.13 -3.98 -8.49
CA ILE A 46 16.86 -4.28 -7.82
C ILE A 46 17.00 -5.35 -6.72
N LEU A 47 18.09 -6.11 -6.74
CA LEU A 47 18.39 -7.20 -5.81
C LEU A 47 19.90 -7.22 -5.49
N PRO A 48 20.39 -6.23 -4.72
CA PRO A 48 21.81 -6.14 -4.37
C PRO A 48 22.31 -7.36 -3.59
N GLU A 49 23.59 -7.70 -3.73
CA GLU A 49 24.21 -8.77 -2.94
C GLU A 49 24.14 -8.44 -1.44
N GLY A 50 23.82 -9.45 -0.62
CA GLY A 50 23.63 -9.29 0.82
C GLY A 50 22.28 -8.69 1.24
N SER A 51 21.44 -8.26 0.29
CA SER A 51 20.07 -7.83 0.60
C SER A 51 19.17 -9.01 0.95
N GLU A 52 18.09 -8.73 1.69
CA GLU A 52 17.00 -9.67 1.94
C GLU A 52 15.76 -9.36 1.10
N GLN A 53 15.79 -8.23 0.40
CA GLN A 53 14.64 -7.67 -0.29
C GLN A 53 15.00 -7.29 -1.71
N LEU A 54 14.08 -7.57 -2.63
CA LEU A 54 14.03 -6.90 -3.92
C LEU A 54 13.32 -5.57 -3.73
N VAL A 55 13.85 -4.51 -4.31
CA VAL A 55 13.24 -3.18 -4.28
C VAL A 55 13.18 -2.60 -5.69
N ILE A 56 11.97 -2.33 -6.16
CA ILE A 56 11.73 -1.58 -7.40
C ILE A 56 11.20 -0.21 -7.01
N LYS A 57 12.04 0.80 -7.22
CA LYS A 57 11.66 2.20 -7.06
C LYS A 57 10.65 2.59 -8.13
N SER A 58 9.76 3.50 -7.77
CA SER A 58 8.76 4.04 -8.68
C SER A 58 9.42 4.84 -9.81
N GLU A 59 9.56 4.22 -10.98
CA GLU A 59 10.15 4.84 -12.16
C GLU A 59 9.30 4.61 -13.42
N SER A 60 9.29 5.59 -14.31
CA SER A 60 8.58 5.49 -15.59
C SER A 60 9.52 4.99 -16.68
N LEU A 61 9.16 3.86 -17.27
CA LEU A 61 9.91 3.23 -18.37
C LEU A 61 9.10 3.26 -19.67
N HIS A 62 9.78 3.06 -20.79
CA HIS A 62 9.14 2.87 -22.10
C HIS A 62 9.54 1.50 -22.63
N LEU A 63 8.62 0.53 -22.56
CA LEU A 63 8.90 -0.86 -22.88
C LEU A 63 8.09 -1.32 -24.09
N SER A 64 8.64 -2.27 -24.86
CA SER A 64 7.86 -3.00 -25.86
C SER A 64 6.87 -3.96 -25.17
N ASP A 65 5.84 -4.41 -25.88
CA ASP A 65 4.91 -5.42 -25.34
C ASP A 65 5.60 -6.73 -24.96
N ARG A 66 6.68 -7.08 -25.65
CA ARG A 66 7.48 -8.27 -25.37
C ARG A 66 8.27 -8.09 -24.07
N THR A 67 9.00 -6.98 -23.95
CA THR A 67 9.77 -6.62 -22.74
C THR A 67 8.87 -6.49 -21.51
N TRP A 68 7.65 -5.93 -21.68
CA TRP A 68 6.65 -5.90 -20.61
C TRP A 68 6.29 -7.30 -20.12
N LYS A 69 5.99 -8.24 -21.03
CA LYS A 69 5.67 -9.62 -20.65
C LYS A 69 6.84 -10.30 -19.93
N HIS A 70 8.05 -10.17 -20.46
CA HIS A 70 9.24 -10.72 -19.80
C HIS A 70 9.50 -10.11 -18.41
N ALA A 71 9.22 -8.82 -18.23
CA ALA A 71 9.32 -8.17 -16.93
C ALA A 71 8.33 -8.79 -15.93
N ILE A 72 7.07 -8.98 -16.33
CA ILE A 72 6.04 -9.62 -15.50
C ILE A 72 6.41 -11.07 -15.19
N ASP A 73 6.77 -11.88 -16.20
CA ASP A 73 7.17 -13.28 -16.02
C ASP A 73 8.36 -13.42 -15.06
N GLY A 74 9.35 -12.51 -15.16
CA GLY A 74 10.50 -12.47 -14.27
C GLY A 74 10.12 -12.12 -12.83
N LEU A 75 9.21 -11.16 -12.65
CA LEU A 75 8.68 -10.80 -11.32
C LEU A 75 7.85 -11.93 -10.71
N GLU A 76 7.01 -12.61 -11.49
CA GLU A 76 6.23 -13.77 -11.04
C GLU A 76 7.14 -14.94 -10.66
N PHE A 77 8.23 -15.14 -11.39
CA PHE A 77 9.24 -16.12 -11.01
C PHE A 77 9.92 -15.76 -9.69
N LEU A 78 10.30 -14.49 -9.51
CA LEU A 78 10.89 -13.99 -8.27
C LEU A 78 9.93 -14.13 -7.08
N ALA A 79 8.63 -13.86 -7.30
CA ALA A 79 7.60 -13.95 -6.28
C ALA A 79 7.46 -15.37 -5.67
N GLN A 80 7.79 -16.43 -6.40
CA GLN A 80 7.80 -17.80 -5.87
C GLN A 80 8.82 -18.00 -4.73
N PHE A 81 9.82 -17.13 -4.63
CA PHE A 81 10.82 -17.17 -3.56
C PHE A 81 10.54 -16.18 -2.45
N ALA A 82 9.63 -15.22 -2.63
CA ALA A 82 9.30 -14.23 -1.63
C ALA A 82 8.44 -14.85 -0.50
N LEU A 83 8.52 -14.25 0.68
CA LEU A 83 7.69 -14.53 1.85
C LEU A 83 6.57 -13.51 2.00
N CYS A 84 6.83 -12.25 1.66
CA CYS A 84 5.83 -11.17 1.70
C CYS A 84 6.19 -10.04 0.73
N GLY A 85 5.36 -8.99 0.71
CA GLY A 85 5.47 -7.85 -0.20
C GLY A 85 4.71 -8.02 -1.51
N GLU A 86 4.77 -7.00 -2.36
CA GLU A 86 4.16 -6.98 -3.67
C GLU A 86 4.91 -6.05 -4.62
N VAL A 87 4.82 -6.34 -5.93
CA VAL A 87 5.27 -5.44 -7.00
C VAL A 87 4.08 -5.07 -7.86
N MET A 88 3.76 -3.79 -7.90
CA MET A 88 2.76 -3.22 -8.77
C MET A 88 3.38 -2.83 -10.11
N ALA A 89 2.66 -3.11 -11.18
CA ALA A 89 3.03 -2.79 -12.54
C ALA A 89 1.84 -2.15 -13.27
N PHE A 90 2.05 -0.96 -13.82
CA PHE A 90 1.04 -0.18 -14.53
C PHE A 90 1.46 0.06 -15.97
N LYS A 91 0.59 -0.24 -16.92
CA LYS A 91 0.76 0.08 -18.34
C LYS A 91 -0.15 1.25 -18.72
N LEU A 92 0.45 2.38 -19.11
CA LEU A 92 -0.22 3.67 -19.24
C LEU A 92 -0.56 4.08 -20.68
N GLY A 93 -0.45 3.17 -21.66
CA GLY A 93 -0.80 3.41 -23.06
C GLY A 93 -1.34 2.16 -23.77
N GLY A 94 -2.01 2.35 -24.90
CA GLY A 94 -2.77 1.33 -25.64
C GLY A 94 -4.27 1.34 -25.33
N SER A 95 -5.04 0.45 -25.97
CA SER A 95 -6.50 0.34 -25.83
C SER A 95 -6.98 -0.16 -24.45
N ALA A 96 -6.07 -0.64 -23.59
CA ALA A 96 -6.38 -1.02 -22.21
C ALA A 96 -5.23 -0.62 -21.27
N LYS A 97 -5.54 0.17 -20.23
CA LYS A 97 -4.65 0.34 -19.07
C LYS A 97 -4.68 -0.97 -18.29
N ALA A 98 -3.53 -1.61 -18.15
CA ALA A 98 -3.39 -2.81 -17.32
C ALA A 98 -2.69 -2.43 -16.01
N ALA A 99 -3.25 -2.88 -14.89
CA ALA A 99 -2.58 -2.89 -13.59
C ALA A 99 -2.44 -4.34 -13.18
N THR A 100 -1.21 -4.77 -12.90
CA THR A 100 -0.88 -6.09 -12.40
C THR A 100 -0.22 -5.90 -11.05
N VAL A 101 -0.67 -6.66 -10.04
CA VAL A 101 0.00 -6.74 -8.75
C VAL A 101 0.56 -8.15 -8.64
N VAL A 102 1.89 -8.26 -8.63
CA VAL A 102 2.58 -9.53 -8.46
C VAL A 102 2.80 -9.73 -6.97
N LYS A 103 2.29 -10.83 -6.42
CA LYS A 103 2.39 -11.19 -5.00
C LYS A 103 3.07 -12.56 -4.85
N PRO A 104 3.72 -12.84 -3.71
CA PRO A 104 4.22 -14.17 -3.39
C PRO A 104 3.14 -15.24 -3.55
N ASN A 105 3.48 -16.35 -4.21
CA ASN A 105 2.54 -17.41 -4.59
C ASN A 105 3.14 -18.81 -4.46
N SER A 106 3.81 -19.07 -3.33
CA SER A 106 4.52 -20.33 -3.09
C SER A 106 3.84 -21.19 -2.01
N GLU A 107 4.24 -22.47 -1.95
CA GLU A 107 3.79 -23.40 -0.90
C GLU A 107 4.46 -23.15 0.46
N LYS A 108 5.25 -22.08 0.61
CA LYS A 108 5.86 -21.72 1.89
C LYS A 108 4.76 -21.42 2.90
N ALA A 109 4.89 -21.98 4.10
CA ALA A 109 3.87 -21.89 5.15
C ALA A 109 3.41 -20.45 5.41
N ALA A 110 4.33 -19.49 5.54
CA ALA A 110 3.98 -18.08 5.78
C ALA A 110 3.11 -17.49 4.64
N VAL A 111 3.44 -17.80 3.38
CA VAL A 111 2.69 -17.31 2.21
C VAL A 111 1.29 -17.91 2.20
N VAL A 112 1.20 -19.24 2.35
CA VAL A 112 -0.09 -19.94 2.35
C VAL A 112 -0.98 -19.45 3.49
N LEU A 113 -0.46 -19.39 4.72
CA LEU A 113 -1.22 -18.93 5.89
C LEU A 113 -1.70 -17.49 5.72
N TYR A 114 -0.84 -16.59 5.23
CA TYR A 114 -1.22 -15.20 4.97
C TYR A 114 -2.31 -15.10 3.90
N SER A 115 -2.19 -15.83 2.78
CA SER A 115 -3.22 -15.85 1.74
C SER A 115 -4.57 -16.33 2.30
N HIS A 116 -4.58 -17.38 3.11
CA HIS A 116 -5.82 -17.87 3.75
C HIS A 116 -6.38 -16.86 4.75
N ALA A 117 -5.53 -16.13 5.48
CA ALA A 117 -5.99 -15.07 6.38
C ALA A 117 -6.72 -13.96 5.60
N MET A 118 -6.19 -13.56 4.45
CA MET A 118 -6.77 -12.53 3.59
C MET A 118 -8.05 -12.97 2.89
N GLU A 119 -8.25 -14.26 2.67
CA GLU A 119 -9.50 -14.82 2.15
C GLU A 119 -10.56 -15.05 3.26
N SER A 120 -10.14 -15.12 4.53
CA SER A 120 -11.05 -15.37 5.64
C SER A 120 -11.97 -14.17 5.87
N SER A 121 -13.29 -14.41 5.91
CA SER A 121 -14.31 -13.42 6.24
C SER A 121 -14.55 -13.27 7.75
N CYS A 122 -14.05 -14.22 8.55
CA CYS A 122 -14.20 -14.23 10.00
C CYS A 122 -12.97 -13.60 10.65
N MET A 123 -13.16 -12.50 11.38
CA MET A 123 -12.07 -11.75 12.03
C MET A 123 -11.25 -12.61 13.01
N THR A 124 -11.91 -13.47 13.81
CA THR A 124 -11.21 -14.36 14.74
C THR A 124 -10.31 -15.35 14.01
N SER A 125 -10.86 -16.05 13.01
CA SER A 125 -10.08 -17.02 12.22
C SER A 125 -8.96 -16.34 11.43
N ARG A 126 -9.19 -15.11 10.94
CA ARG A 126 -8.16 -14.29 10.31
C ARG A 126 -7.03 -13.99 11.29
N GLY A 127 -7.35 -13.57 12.52
CA GLY A 127 -6.38 -13.35 13.60
C GLY A 127 -5.50 -14.58 13.86
N ASP A 128 -6.12 -15.75 14.04
CA ASP A 128 -5.39 -17.01 14.29
C ASP A 128 -4.44 -17.38 13.14
N LEU A 129 -4.82 -17.12 11.89
CA LEU A 129 -3.98 -17.39 10.72
C LEU A 129 -2.84 -16.37 10.60
N LEU A 130 -3.07 -15.11 10.98
CA LEU A 130 -2.04 -14.08 11.04
C LEU A 130 -1.00 -14.39 12.13
N ASP A 131 -1.44 -14.83 13.31
CA ASP A 131 -0.53 -15.25 14.37
C ASP A 131 0.34 -16.43 13.91
N GLN A 132 -0.26 -17.45 13.28
CA GLN A 132 0.50 -18.55 12.69
C GLN A 132 1.45 -18.09 11.57
N THR A 133 1.06 -17.09 10.77
CA THR A 133 1.95 -16.50 9.75
C THR A 133 3.17 -15.88 10.41
N LEU A 134 2.96 -15.12 11.49
CA LEU A 134 4.01 -14.42 12.23
C LEU A 134 4.89 -15.38 13.03
N ASP A 135 4.38 -16.53 13.46
CA ASP A 135 5.21 -17.61 14.00
C ASP A 135 6.17 -18.19 12.95
N LYS A 136 5.76 -18.26 11.68
CA LYS A 136 6.61 -18.73 10.57
C LYS A 136 7.58 -17.66 10.08
N TYR A 137 7.14 -16.41 10.04
CA TYR A 137 7.95 -15.29 9.63
C TYR A 137 7.60 -14.02 10.44
N PRO A 138 8.28 -13.79 11.59
CA PRO A 138 7.95 -12.66 12.48
C PRO A 138 8.12 -11.27 11.87
N ALA A 139 8.89 -11.15 10.78
CA ALA A 139 9.11 -9.90 10.07
C ALA A 139 8.16 -9.71 8.88
N HIS A 140 7.06 -10.47 8.79
CA HIS A 140 6.09 -10.34 7.70
C HIS A 140 5.32 -9.03 7.80
N ALA A 141 5.80 -7.98 7.10
CA ALA A 141 5.25 -6.64 7.20
C ALA A 141 3.74 -6.57 6.91
N ASP A 142 3.26 -7.22 5.84
CA ASP A 142 1.83 -7.17 5.51
C ASP A 142 0.94 -7.87 6.57
N ALA A 143 1.43 -8.94 7.21
CA ALA A 143 0.70 -9.67 8.24
C ALA A 143 0.66 -8.90 9.56
N LEU A 144 1.76 -8.21 9.91
CA LEU A 144 1.81 -7.26 11.03
C LEU A 144 0.78 -6.14 10.83
N VAL A 145 0.73 -5.54 9.64
CA VAL A 145 -0.28 -4.50 9.33
C VAL A 145 -1.70 -5.05 9.41
N ALA A 146 -1.95 -6.24 8.86
CA ALA A 146 -3.26 -6.87 8.93
C ALA A 146 -3.70 -7.16 10.38
N ARG A 147 -2.77 -7.62 11.23
CA ARG A 147 -3.05 -7.88 12.65
C ARG A 147 -3.24 -6.58 13.44
N ALA A 148 -2.43 -5.56 13.17
CA ALA A 148 -2.62 -4.22 13.75
C ALA A 148 -4.00 -3.65 13.41
N ASN A 149 -4.49 -3.84 12.19
CA ASN A 149 -5.82 -3.41 11.81
C ASN A 149 -6.94 -4.13 12.59
N ILE A 150 -6.78 -5.43 12.87
CA ILE A 150 -7.69 -6.16 13.78
C ILE A 150 -7.63 -5.53 15.18
N ALA A 151 -6.43 -5.26 15.70
CA ALA A 151 -6.24 -4.64 16.99
C ALA A 151 -6.86 -3.22 17.07
N ILE A 152 -6.74 -2.40 16.02
CA ILE A 152 -7.40 -1.08 15.93
C ILE A 152 -8.93 -1.21 15.95
N ALA A 153 -9.49 -2.21 15.27
CA ALA A 153 -10.93 -2.46 15.26
C ALA A 153 -11.44 -2.92 16.64
N GLU A 154 -10.58 -3.55 17.44
CA GLU A 154 -10.84 -3.99 18.82
C GLU A 154 -10.42 -2.96 19.88
N ASP A 155 -10.03 -1.75 19.47
CA ASP A 155 -9.53 -0.68 20.34
C ASP A 155 -8.26 -1.04 21.15
N ARG A 156 -7.53 -2.07 20.72
CA ARG A 156 -6.22 -2.49 21.25
C ARG A 156 -5.10 -1.70 20.60
N PHE A 157 -5.08 -0.39 20.84
CA PHE A 157 -4.15 0.53 20.17
C PHE A 157 -2.66 0.29 20.49
N ALA A 158 -2.34 -0.19 21.69
CA ALA A 158 -0.95 -0.51 22.05
C ALA A 158 -0.39 -1.68 21.24
N ASP A 159 -1.19 -2.75 21.08
CA ASP A 159 -0.81 -3.91 20.28
C ASP A 159 -0.66 -3.52 18.79
N ALA A 160 -1.54 -2.65 18.29
CA ALA A 160 -1.44 -2.11 16.94
C ALA A 160 -0.16 -1.28 16.74
N ASP A 161 0.19 -0.43 17.70
CA ASP A 161 1.40 0.40 17.65
C ASP A 161 2.69 -0.44 17.58
N GLU A 162 2.76 -1.52 18.36
CA GLU A 162 3.89 -2.46 18.34
C GLU A 162 4.03 -3.15 16.97
N ASP A 163 2.93 -3.66 16.42
CA ASP A 163 2.93 -4.35 15.13
C ASP A 163 3.27 -3.39 13.97
N LEU A 164 2.73 -2.17 14.00
CA LEU A 164 3.00 -1.15 12.97
C LEU A 164 4.44 -0.67 13.03
N THR A 165 5.01 -0.53 14.24
CA THR A 165 6.42 -0.22 14.43
C THR A 165 7.29 -1.30 13.79
N ARG A 166 7.04 -2.57 14.10
CA ARG A 166 7.78 -3.70 13.52
C ARG A 166 7.61 -3.82 12.00
N ALA A 167 6.41 -3.55 11.48
CA ALA A 167 6.16 -3.53 10.05
C ALA A 167 7.00 -2.46 9.34
N LEU A 168 7.10 -1.27 9.94
CA LEU A 168 7.84 -0.13 9.39
C LEU A 168 9.36 -0.22 9.60
N GLU A 169 9.83 -0.93 10.62
CA GLU A 169 11.23 -1.34 10.73
C GLU A 169 11.64 -2.19 9.53
N ARG A 170 10.73 -3.05 9.04
CA ARG A 170 10.99 -3.93 7.91
C ARG A 170 10.76 -3.27 6.55
N ASP A 171 9.70 -2.47 6.42
CA ASP A 171 9.41 -1.66 5.23
C ASP A 171 9.03 -0.22 5.63
N PRO A 172 10.01 0.69 5.69
CA PRO A 172 9.76 2.09 6.07
C PRO A 172 8.85 2.87 5.13
N GLU A 173 8.59 2.36 3.93
CA GLU A 173 7.75 3.01 2.91
C GLU A 173 6.36 2.35 2.79
N HIS A 174 6.04 1.42 3.69
CA HIS A 174 4.79 0.66 3.63
C HIS A 174 3.58 1.57 3.85
N SER A 175 2.89 1.90 2.75
CA SER A 175 1.79 2.87 2.76
C SER A 175 0.61 2.43 3.64
N ALA A 176 0.26 1.14 3.63
CA ALA A 176 -0.80 0.61 4.49
C ALA A 176 -0.45 0.64 5.98
N ALA A 177 0.81 0.39 6.36
CA ALA A 177 1.25 0.53 7.74
C ALA A 177 1.12 1.98 8.22
N TRP A 178 1.62 2.94 7.43
CA TRP A 178 1.47 4.37 7.75
C TRP A 178 0.02 4.82 7.87
N LEU A 179 -0.88 4.32 7.00
CA LEU A 179 -2.29 4.68 7.06
C LEU A 179 -2.99 4.08 8.29
N ALA A 180 -2.76 2.80 8.58
CA ALA A 180 -3.25 2.16 9.79
C ALA A 180 -2.76 2.90 11.05
N TRP A 181 -1.49 3.33 11.05
CA TRP A 181 -0.92 4.06 12.18
C TRP A 181 -1.49 5.47 12.33
N ALA A 182 -1.82 6.14 11.21
CA ALA A 182 -2.53 7.40 11.22
C ALA A 182 -3.94 7.23 11.81
N HIS A 183 -4.66 6.17 11.43
CA HIS A 183 -5.96 5.84 12.04
C HIS A 183 -5.84 5.56 13.54
N CYS A 184 -4.82 4.82 13.97
CA CYS A 184 -4.55 4.57 15.38
C CYS A 184 -4.38 5.89 16.16
N ALA A 185 -3.48 6.77 15.70
CA ALA A 185 -3.25 8.09 16.32
C ALA A 185 -4.52 8.95 16.36
N TYR A 186 -5.30 8.95 15.28
CA TYR A 186 -6.56 9.68 15.21
C TYR A 186 -7.55 9.20 16.27
N ARG A 187 -7.69 7.87 16.43
CA ARG A 187 -8.58 7.26 17.43
C ARG A 187 -8.13 7.55 18.87
N THR A 188 -6.83 7.72 19.09
CA THR A 188 -6.25 8.10 20.39
C THR A 188 -6.09 9.61 20.57
N SER A 189 -6.73 10.43 19.72
CA SER A 189 -6.70 11.91 19.78
C SER A 189 -5.31 12.54 19.64
N GLN A 190 -4.38 11.85 18.99
CA GLN A 190 -3.04 12.33 18.63
C GLN A 190 -3.07 12.94 17.21
N TRP A 191 -3.76 14.06 17.06
CA TRP A 191 -4.10 14.65 15.75
C TRP A 191 -2.90 15.04 14.91
N ASP A 192 -1.90 15.67 15.52
CA ASP A 192 -0.68 16.10 14.81
C ASP A 192 0.10 14.89 14.29
N GLU A 193 0.20 13.82 15.09
CA GLU A 193 0.85 12.58 14.68
C GLU A 193 0.08 11.88 13.56
N ALA A 194 -1.25 11.82 13.65
CA ALA A 194 -2.08 11.27 12.58
C ALA A 194 -1.88 12.04 11.27
N MET A 195 -1.70 13.38 11.34
CA MET A 195 -1.47 14.21 10.16
C MET A 195 -0.09 13.94 9.56
N GLU A 196 0.96 13.84 10.38
CA GLU A 196 2.28 13.46 9.89
C GLU A 196 2.25 12.08 9.22
N ARG A 197 1.61 11.10 9.87
CA ARG A 197 1.54 9.72 9.37
C ARG A 197 0.77 9.62 8.05
N VAL A 198 -0.35 10.34 7.88
CA VAL A 198 -1.08 10.35 6.60
C VAL A 198 -0.28 11.03 5.48
N GLU A 199 0.53 12.04 5.81
CA GLU A 199 1.44 12.66 4.84
C GLU A 199 2.51 11.69 4.35
N ARG A 200 3.04 10.82 5.24
CA ARG A 200 3.94 9.72 4.83
C ARG A 200 3.29 8.81 3.80
N VAL A 201 2.00 8.49 3.95
CA VAL A 201 1.26 7.69 2.96
C VAL A 201 1.26 8.37 1.59
N THR A 202 0.91 9.65 1.52
CA THR A 202 0.87 10.39 0.24
C THR A 202 2.24 10.58 -0.41
N LYS A 203 3.31 10.66 0.39
CA LYS A 203 4.70 10.72 -0.09
C LYS A 203 5.19 9.38 -0.62
N ASN A 204 4.75 8.29 0.00
CA ASN A 204 5.21 6.93 -0.30
C ASN A 204 4.28 6.17 -1.25
N SER A 205 3.14 6.74 -1.68
CA SER A 205 2.17 6.12 -2.60
C SER A 205 2.01 6.92 -3.90
N MET A 206 1.72 6.26 -5.00
CA MET A 206 1.48 6.89 -6.30
C MET A 206 -0.01 7.19 -6.52
N PRO A 207 -0.38 8.21 -7.30
CA PRO A 207 -1.77 8.48 -7.70
C PRO A 207 -2.48 7.33 -8.46
N LEU A 208 -1.75 6.29 -8.86
CA LEU A 208 -2.28 5.07 -9.46
C LEU A 208 -2.74 4.05 -8.41
N GLU A 209 -2.29 4.18 -7.17
CA GLU A 209 -2.66 3.33 -6.04
C GLU A 209 -3.94 3.87 -5.40
N GLU A 210 -4.82 2.98 -4.93
CA GLU A 210 -6.08 3.39 -4.30
C GLU A 210 -5.84 4.01 -2.93
N ILE A 211 -4.88 3.44 -2.17
CA ILE A 211 -4.44 3.95 -0.87
C ILE A 211 -3.96 5.41 -0.90
N HIS A 212 -3.45 5.89 -2.04
CA HIS A 212 -3.07 7.29 -2.21
C HIS A 212 -4.29 8.22 -2.03
N TRP A 213 -5.43 7.83 -2.58
CA TRP A 213 -6.65 8.64 -2.53
C TRP A 213 -7.42 8.43 -1.24
N GLU A 214 -7.35 7.23 -0.65
CA GLU A 214 -7.81 6.98 0.73
C GLU A 214 -7.10 7.90 1.73
N ALA A 215 -5.77 7.99 1.65
CA ALA A 215 -4.99 8.87 2.51
C ALA A 215 -5.34 10.35 2.30
N ARG A 216 -5.54 10.79 1.05
CA ARG A 216 -5.97 12.17 0.78
C ARG A 216 -7.37 12.47 1.29
N TYR A 217 -8.29 11.51 1.19
CA TYR A 217 -9.62 11.64 1.77
C TYR A 217 -9.55 11.72 3.30
N PHE A 218 -8.79 10.84 3.94
CA PHE A 218 -8.61 10.86 5.39
C PHE A 218 -7.95 12.17 5.86
N LYS A 219 -6.94 12.67 5.13
CA LYS A 219 -6.35 13.99 5.37
C LYS A 219 -7.41 15.11 5.31
N ALA A 220 -8.33 15.04 4.35
CA ALA A 220 -9.39 16.03 4.24
C ALA A 220 -10.36 15.99 5.43
N GLU A 221 -10.73 14.80 5.92
CA GLU A 221 -11.54 14.66 7.15
C GLU A 221 -10.85 15.32 8.35
N MET A 222 -9.53 15.12 8.48
CA MET A 222 -8.75 15.72 9.55
C MET A 222 -8.65 17.24 9.44
N LEU A 223 -8.42 17.77 8.23
CA LEU A 223 -8.39 19.22 7.98
C LEU A 223 -9.75 19.86 8.27
N GLN A 224 -10.85 19.21 7.86
CA GLN A 224 -12.19 19.67 8.16
C GLN A 224 -12.46 19.69 9.68
N ALA A 225 -12.03 18.66 10.41
CA ALA A 225 -12.16 18.62 11.87
C ALA A 225 -11.36 19.72 12.58
N ARG A 226 -10.23 20.14 11.99
CA ARG A 226 -9.40 21.27 12.45
C ARG A 226 -9.98 22.64 12.08
N GLY A 227 -10.98 22.70 11.21
CA GLY A 227 -11.53 23.95 10.68
C GLY A 227 -10.76 24.51 9.48
N ASP A 228 -9.79 23.77 8.94
CA ASP A 228 -9.00 24.16 7.77
C ASP A 228 -9.78 23.89 6.47
N TYR A 229 -10.96 24.52 6.33
CA TYR A 229 -11.94 24.21 5.28
C TYR A 229 -11.42 24.42 3.86
N ALA A 230 -10.55 25.41 3.65
CA ALA A 230 -9.95 25.68 2.35
C ALA A 230 -9.06 24.52 1.87
N ASP A 231 -8.20 23.99 2.74
CA ASP A 231 -7.33 22.87 2.41
C ASP A 231 -8.13 21.55 2.34
N ALA A 232 -9.11 21.36 3.22
CA ALA A 232 -10.02 20.21 3.17
C ALA A 232 -10.77 20.14 1.83
N ALA A 233 -11.36 21.26 1.38
CA ALA A 233 -12.06 21.34 0.10
C ALA A 233 -11.15 21.00 -1.09
N LYS A 234 -9.89 21.47 -1.05
CA LYS A 234 -8.89 21.17 -2.09
C LYS A 234 -8.58 19.67 -2.17
N GLU A 235 -8.42 19.01 -1.03
CA GLU A 235 -8.17 17.56 -0.98
C GLU A 235 -9.39 16.77 -1.49
N LEU A 236 -10.61 17.09 -1.01
CA LEU A 236 -11.86 16.45 -1.43
C LEU A 236 -12.12 16.60 -2.92
N GLN A 237 -11.92 17.81 -3.47
CA GLN A 237 -12.10 18.08 -4.89
C GLN A 237 -11.18 17.20 -5.74
N ALA A 238 -9.92 17.04 -5.32
CA ALA A 238 -8.97 16.21 -6.05
C ALA A 238 -9.36 14.71 -6.01
N VAL A 239 -9.89 14.23 -4.87
CA VAL A 239 -10.44 12.87 -4.77
C VAL A 239 -11.62 12.67 -5.72
N LEU A 240 -12.59 13.60 -5.75
CA LEU A 240 -13.75 13.50 -6.66
C LEU A 240 -13.34 13.50 -8.13
N THR A 241 -12.43 14.39 -8.53
CA THR A 241 -11.88 14.41 -9.89
C THR A 241 -11.23 13.06 -10.23
N ARG A 242 -10.54 12.42 -9.28
CA ARG A 242 -10.01 11.08 -9.51
C ARG A 242 -11.10 10.04 -9.73
N MET A 243 -12.16 10.09 -8.92
CA MET A 243 -13.30 9.16 -8.98
C MET A 243 -14.07 9.26 -10.30
N GLU A 244 -14.02 10.38 -11.02
CA GLU A 244 -14.58 10.48 -12.38
C GLU A 244 -13.84 9.55 -13.36
N THR A 245 -12.50 9.49 -13.23
CA THR A 245 -11.66 8.61 -14.06
C THR A 245 -11.58 7.17 -13.54
N ARG A 246 -11.97 6.93 -12.28
CA ARG A 246 -12.01 5.61 -11.63
C ARG A 246 -13.29 5.47 -10.79
N PRO A 247 -14.45 5.18 -11.40
CA PRO A 247 -15.73 5.19 -10.70
C PRO A 247 -15.85 4.23 -9.50
N LYS A 248 -15.04 3.17 -9.45
CA LYS A 248 -14.99 2.19 -8.35
C LYS A 248 -14.19 2.68 -7.13
N LEU A 249 -13.26 3.62 -7.30
CA LEU A 249 -12.47 4.17 -6.20
C LEU A 249 -13.43 4.84 -5.21
N LEU A 250 -13.39 4.46 -3.93
CA LEU A 250 -14.20 5.06 -2.88
C LEU A 250 -15.69 5.19 -3.27
N ALA A 251 -16.23 4.17 -3.96
CA ALA A 251 -17.58 4.26 -4.54
C ALA A 251 -18.68 4.35 -3.46
N SER A 252 -18.54 3.62 -2.35
CA SER A 252 -19.46 3.68 -1.19
C SER A 252 -19.48 5.05 -0.52
N ASP A 253 -18.48 5.85 -0.82
CA ASP A 253 -18.04 6.99 -0.04
C ASP A 253 -18.29 8.30 -0.79
N ARG A 254 -18.65 8.20 -2.07
CA ARG A 254 -18.86 9.32 -2.99
C ARG A 254 -19.79 10.38 -2.42
N LYS A 255 -20.90 9.95 -1.83
CA LYS A 255 -21.89 10.87 -1.27
C LYS A 255 -21.30 11.65 -0.11
N ASP A 256 -20.68 10.96 0.85
CA ASP A 256 -20.06 11.61 2.01
C ASP A 256 -18.95 12.59 1.58
N ILE A 257 -18.16 12.24 0.55
CA ILE A 257 -17.13 13.12 -0.01
C ILE A 257 -17.76 14.38 -0.64
N GLN A 258 -18.88 14.24 -1.36
CA GLN A 258 -19.60 15.37 -1.94
C GLN A 258 -20.21 16.27 -0.87
N ASP A 259 -20.84 15.67 0.14
CA ASP A 259 -21.47 16.38 1.25
C ASP A 259 -20.40 17.14 2.07
N ALA A 260 -19.25 16.51 2.34
CA ALA A 260 -18.09 17.13 2.99
C ALA A 260 -17.52 18.30 2.16
N LEU A 261 -17.46 18.17 0.83
CA LEU A 261 -16.97 19.25 -0.03
C LEU A 261 -17.94 20.45 -0.02
N SER A 262 -19.25 20.21 -0.08
CA SER A 262 -20.26 21.28 0.04
C SER A 262 -20.10 22.01 1.35
N PHE A 263 -20.01 21.26 2.46
CA PHE A 263 -19.80 21.80 3.79
C PHE A 263 -18.54 22.67 3.85
N CYS A 264 -17.38 22.16 3.42
CA CYS A 264 -16.14 22.93 3.45
C CYS A 264 -16.20 24.18 2.55
N THR A 265 -16.94 24.11 1.43
CA THR A 265 -17.09 25.24 0.49
C THR A 265 -17.98 26.35 1.09
N GLU A 266 -19.02 25.97 1.83
CA GLU A 266 -19.92 26.91 2.51
C GLU A 266 -19.22 27.69 3.64
N HIS A 267 -18.22 27.09 4.29
CA HIS A 267 -17.49 27.66 5.41
C HIS A 267 -16.13 28.26 4.99
N LEU A 268 -15.92 28.53 3.69
CA LEU A 268 -14.70 29.17 3.20
C LEU A 268 -14.58 30.61 3.78
N GLY A 269 -13.53 30.84 4.57
CA GLY A 269 -13.24 32.15 5.17
C GLY A 269 -13.64 32.28 6.63
N GLU A 270 -14.23 31.25 7.22
CA GLU A 270 -14.31 31.13 8.67
C GLU A 270 -12.91 30.80 9.22
N GLU A 271 -12.38 31.64 10.12
CA GLU A 271 -11.12 31.33 10.79
C GLU A 271 -11.37 30.15 11.76
N GLY A 272 -10.66 29.05 11.54
CA GLY A 272 -10.75 27.86 12.38
C GLY A 272 -10.56 28.23 13.86
N SER A 273 -11.53 27.92 14.70
CA SER A 273 -11.39 28.04 16.14
C SER A 273 -10.21 27.18 16.59
N SER A 274 -9.25 27.76 17.30
CA SER A 274 -8.08 27.06 17.85
C SER A 274 -8.41 25.95 18.86
N GLU A 275 -9.69 25.75 19.17
CA GLU A 275 -10.18 24.58 19.86
C GLU A 275 -10.40 23.46 18.85
N VAL A 276 -9.47 22.49 18.83
CA VAL A 276 -9.61 21.25 18.08
C VAL A 276 -10.94 20.61 18.47
N ALA A 277 -11.94 20.70 17.60
CA ALA A 277 -13.19 19.97 17.80
C ALA A 277 -12.84 18.48 17.72
N GLY A 278 -12.96 17.79 18.86
CA GLY A 278 -12.76 16.34 18.94
C GLY A 278 -13.65 15.60 17.92
N PRO A 279 -13.36 14.32 17.62
CA PRO A 279 -13.84 13.67 16.41
C PRO A 279 -15.37 13.70 16.35
N ALA A 280 -15.92 14.24 15.27
CA ALA A 280 -17.18 13.70 14.78
C ALA A 280 -16.92 12.22 14.50
N ARG A 281 -17.70 11.32 15.10
CA ARG A 281 -17.67 9.89 14.80
C ARG A 281 -18.11 9.70 13.34
N THR A 282 -17.22 9.93 12.37
CA THR A 282 -17.49 9.57 10.99
C THR A 282 -17.54 8.04 10.95
N GLY A 283 -18.68 7.52 10.50
CA GLY A 283 -19.05 6.10 10.60
C GLY A 283 -18.21 5.14 9.74
N ARG A 284 -17.04 5.56 9.26
CA ARG A 284 -16.22 4.81 8.29
C ARG A 284 -15.00 4.12 8.88
N LEU A 285 -14.55 4.48 10.08
CA LEU A 285 -13.44 3.77 10.74
C LEU A 285 -13.79 2.32 11.12
N ALA A 286 -15.06 1.93 11.03
CA ALA A 286 -15.52 0.53 11.15
C ALA A 286 -15.51 -0.26 9.82
N LYS A 287 -15.18 0.37 8.68
CA LYS A 287 -15.13 -0.28 7.35
C LYS A 287 -13.73 -0.39 6.74
N ALA A 288 -12.73 0.28 7.32
CA ALA A 288 -11.35 -0.07 7.02
C ALA A 288 -11.10 -1.48 7.57
N THR A 289 -10.64 -2.41 6.72
CA THR A 289 -10.29 -3.82 7.05
C THR A 289 -11.36 -4.90 6.79
N VAL A 290 -11.93 -4.93 5.58
CA VAL A 290 -12.32 -6.22 4.96
C VAL A 290 -11.61 -6.39 3.64
#